data_AF-A0A2E0N8B5-F1
#
_entry.id   AF-A0A2E0N8B5-F1
#
_cell.length_a   1.000
_cell.length_b   1.000
_cell.length_c   1.000
_cell.angle_alpha   90.00
_cell.angle_beta   90.00
_cell.angle_gamma   90.00
#
_symmetry.space_group_name_H-M   'P 1'
#
loop_
_entity.id
_entity.type
_entity.pdbx_description
1 polymer ?
#
loop_
_entity_poly.entity_id
_entity_poly.type
_entity_poly.pdbx_seq_one_letter_code
_entity_poly.pdbx_strand_id
1 'polypeptide(L)'
;MKISRRRFILSSAAAGGGVLIGYAATRPSRHRVANDTLAQGEERFLTSFLKIEPDNKVIVYVNHSEMGQGSHTALAMMAADELDAAWEDVAVEQAPATDLYATGDMAVGFAGEFDVPAFLMPLIEASAMKIAQIGNLQTTGGSASIRFTGQMGMRVAGAAARQMLIQCASEQWAVPASECTTALGYVQHNASGQSLSYGELADAAAALEPPAEPVLKDRSQFNIMGKAISRVDIPAKVDGSAFYGLDYKTDDMLFAAIRLAPVFGTKLVSVDASEALKRRGVQRVIELEDSVAVVADNYWRAKEALRLVKTEFESSDNDDISSADIAAQFDAELESSGGSEDFELGDAGGNLELAEDQIEASYRVPYLAHAPMEPMNCTVHLHDGIGEVWTSTQDPLAVRGRVASLAGLGENDVTHHPSYLGGGFGRRLPFNWNVIDHATKIAMEFSVP
;
A
#
# COMPACT_ATOMS: atom_id res chain seq x y z
N MET A 1 31.30 0.76 33.74
CA MET A 1 30.20 1.74 33.72
C MET A 1 28.94 1.03 33.23
N LYS A 2 27.85 1.00 34.01
CA LYS A 2 26.55 0.49 33.52
C LYS A 2 25.98 1.51 32.54
N ILE A 3 25.85 1.14 31.28
CA ILE A 3 25.16 1.95 30.26
C ILE A 3 23.67 1.91 30.62
N SER A 4 23.04 3.07 30.84
CA SER A 4 21.59 3.13 31.07
C SER A 4 20.85 2.76 29.78
N ARG A 5 19.68 2.10 29.88
CA ARG A 5 18.84 1.74 28.73
C ARG A 5 18.61 2.93 27.78
N ARG A 6 18.42 4.13 28.33
CA ARG A 6 18.30 5.39 27.59
C ARG A 6 19.56 5.75 26.79
N ARG A 7 20.77 5.61 27.36
CA ARG A 7 22.03 5.85 26.64
C ARG A 7 22.30 4.77 25.59
N PHE A 8 21.95 3.52 25.86
CA PHE A 8 22.07 2.43 24.88
C PHE A 8 21.17 2.72 23.67
N ILE A 9 19.88 2.97 23.87
CA ILE A 9 18.92 3.31 22.80
C ILE A 9 19.36 4.54 22.01
N LEU A 10 19.81 5.61 22.68
CA LEU A 10 20.28 6.82 21.99
C LEU A 10 21.55 6.57 21.16
N SER A 11 22.47 5.72 21.63
CA SER A 11 23.71 5.42 20.91
C SER A 11 23.50 4.43 19.76
N SER A 12 22.62 3.44 19.91
CA SER A 12 22.25 2.55 18.81
C SER A 12 21.36 3.24 17.77
N ALA A 13 20.45 4.13 18.17
CA ALA A 13 19.69 4.97 17.24
C ALA A 13 20.59 5.97 16.49
N ALA A 14 21.58 6.58 17.16
CA ALA A 14 22.54 7.46 16.50
C ALA A 14 23.48 6.71 15.54
N ALA A 15 23.96 5.53 15.92
CA ALA A 15 24.84 4.72 15.07
C ALA A 15 24.09 4.12 13.88
N GLY A 16 22.93 3.50 14.11
CA GLY A 16 22.08 2.96 13.04
C GLY A 16 21.49 4.05 12.14
N GLY A 17 21.03 5.15 12.74
CA GLY A 17 20.51 6.32 12.04
C GLY A 17 21.57 7.03 11.21
N GLY A 18 22.79 7.21 11.73
CA GLY A 18 23.90 7.83 11.01
C GLY A 18 24.33 7.06 9.75
N VAL A 19 24.32 5.72 9.80
CA VAL A 19 24.58 4.87 8.63
C VAL A 19 23.47 4.99 7.59
N LEU A 20 22.20 4.99 8.02
CA LEU A 20 21.06 5.14 7.12
C LEU A 20 21.03 6.53 6.45
N ILE A 21 21.37 7.59 7.18
CA ILE A 21 21.50 8.96 6.65
C ILE A 21 22.64 9.04 5.64
N GLY A 22 23.83 8.50 5.97
CA GLY A 22 24.98 8.50 5.05
C GLY A 22 24.70 7.72 3.75
N TYR A 23 23.95 6.62 3.86
CA TYR A 23 23.47 5.87 2.70
C TYR A 23 22.42 6.65 1.88
N ALA A 24 21.45 7.29 2.54
CA ALA A 24 20.42 8.09 1.86
C ALA A 24 21.02 9.29 1.09
N ALA A 25 22.07 9.91 1.63
CA ALA A 25 22.73 11.07 1.02
C ALA A 25 23.59 10.74 -0.22
N THR A 26 23.91 9.46 -0.48
CA THR A 26 24.83 9.04 -1.55
C THR A 26 24.15 8.29 -2.69
N ARG A 27 22.84 8.03 -2.59
CA ARG A 27 22.05 7.31 -3.61
C ARG A 27 21.46 8.28 -4.63
N PRO A 28 21.27 7.87 -5.90
CA PRO A 28 20.47 8.64 -6.85
C PRO A 28 19.11 8.99 -6.25
N SER A 29 18.66 10.22 -6.48
CA SER A 29 17.35 10.66 -6.04
C SER A 29 16.23 9.83 -6.69
N ARG A 30 15.10 9.74 -5.99
CA ARG A 30 13.97 8.87 -6.39
C ARG A 30 13.47 9.14 -7.81
N HIS A 31 13.41 10.41 -8.23
CA HIS A 31 12.97 10.76 -9.59
C HIS A 31 13.97 10.29 -10.66
N ARG A 32 15.28 10.29 -10.39
CA ARG A 32 16.29 9.73 -11.30
C ARG A 32 16.14 8.23 -11.44
N VAL A 33 15.97 7.52 -10.32
CA VAL A 33 15.67 6.08 -10.36
C VAL A 33 14.40 5.81 -11.16
N ALA A 34 13.34 6.61 -10.97
CA ALA A 34 12.11 6.48 -11.75
C ALA A 34 12.35 6.66 -13.27
N ASN A 35 13.13 7.67 -13.67
CA ASN A 35 13.50 7.86 -15.08
C ASN A 35 14.35 6.69 -15.61
N ASP A 36 15.28 6.15 -14.83
CA ASP A 36 16.14 5.06 -15.26
C ASP A 36 15.40 3.72 -15.40
N THR A 37 14.40 3.46 -14.53
CA THR A 37 13.78 2.12 -14.42
C THR A 37 12.35 2.04 -14.92
N LEU A 38 11.62 3.16 -14.99
CA LEU A 38 10.18 3.18 -15.30
C LEU A 38 9.81 4.03 -16.51
N ALA A 39 10.60 5.05 -16.86
CA ALA A 39 10.27 5.90 -18.01
C ALA A 39 10.35 5.10 -19.32
N GLN A 40 9.38 5.34 -20.20
CA GLN A 40 9.33 4.73 -21.52
C GLN A 40 9.33 5.84 -22.58
N GLY A 41 10.13 5.66 -23.63
CA GLY A 41 10.22 6.62 -24.73
C GLY A 41 10.62 8.03 -24.30
N GLU A 42 9.75 9.00 -24.57
CA GLU A 42 9.99 10.43 -24.32
C GLU A 42 9.35 10.94 -23.02
N GLU A 43 8.75 10.05 -22.22
CA GLU A 43 8.19 10.40 -20.91
C GLU A 43 9.29 10.80 -19.93
N ARG A 44 9.00 11.78 -19.05
CA ARG A 44 9.95 12.23 -18.03
C ARG A 44 9.31 12.36 -16.66
N PHE A 45 9.89 11.70 -15.66
CA PHE A 45 9.56 11.90 -14.26
C PHE A 45 10.22 13.18 -13.76
N LEU A 46 9.40 14.18 -13.39
CA LEU A 46 9.88 15.37 -12.67
C LEU A 46 10.00 15.06 -11.17
N THR A 47 9.14 14.20 -10.65
CA THR A 47 9.27 13.61 -9.32
C THR A 47 8.96 12.13 -9.41
N SER A 48 9.21 11.33 -8.37
CA SER A 48 8.83 9.90 -8.40
C SER A 48 7.32 9.67 -8.57
N PHE A 49 6.47 10.66 -8.24
CA PHE A 49 5.01 10.55 -8.33
C PHE A 49 4.41 11.22 -9.57
N LEU A 50 5.21 11.96 -10.35
CA LEU A 50 4.69 12.80 -11.43
C LEU A 50 5.59 12.73 -12.65
N LYS A 51 5.03 12.23 -13.75
CA LYS A 51 5.67 12.29 -15.07
C LYS A 51 4.85 13.18 -16.02
N ILE A 52 5.54 13.81 -16.96
CA ILE A 52 4.95 14.68 -17.98
C ILE A 52 5.37 14.17 -19.35
N GLU A 53 4.40 14.07 -20.26
CA GLU A 53 4.61 13.71 -21.66
C GLU A 53 4.91 14.95 -22.53
N PRO A 54 5.59 14.78 -23.68
CA PRO A 54 5.83 15.88 -24.62
C PRO A 54 4.55 16.56 -25.13
N ASP A 55 3.42 15.85 -25.14
CA ASP A 55 2.11 16.38 -25.53
C ASP A 55 1.37 17.14 -24.40
N ASN A 56 2.08 17.39 -23.30
CA ASN A 56 1.62 18.10 -22.10
C ASN A 56 0.70 17.31 -21.16
N LYS A 57 0.48 16.00 -21.39
CA LYS A 57 -0.23 15.17 -20.42
C LYS A 57 0.57 15.03 -19.13
N VAL A 58 -0.14 15.12 -18.01
CA VAL A 58 0.41 14.91 -16.67
C VAL A 58 -0.08 13.56 -16.16
N ILE A 59 0.85 12.66 -15.85
CA ILE A 59 0.52 11.36 -15.27
C ILE A 59 0.96 11.34 -13.81
N VAL A 60 -0.02 11.17 -12.91
CA VAL A 60 0.20 11.06 -11.48
C VAL A 60 0.19 9.60 -11.06
N TYR A 61 1.30 9.14 -10.52
CA TYR A 61 1.44 7.82 -9.93
C TYR A 61 0.89 7.84 -8.51
N VAL A 62 -0.08 6.97 -8.23
CA VAL A 62 -0.68 6.81 -6.90
C VAL A 62 -0.24 5.48 -6.31
N ASN A 63 0.51 5.54 -5.21
CA ASN A 63 1.04 4.36 -4.53
C ASN A 63 0.04 3.69 -3.57
N HIS A 64 -1.24 4.02 -3.66
CA HIS A 64 -2.30 3.45 -2.82
C HIS A 64 -3.40 2.80 -3.66
N SER A 65 -3.85 1.63 -3.22
CA SER A 65 -4.89 0.83 -3.86
C SER A 65 -6.25 1.53 -3.86
N GLU A 66 -6.98 1.45 -4.97
CA GLU A 66 -8.33 1.97 -5.10
C GLU A 66 -9.37 0.86 -4.88
N MET A 67 -10.21 1.06 -3.86
CA MET A 67 -11.23 0.08 -3.44
C MET A 67 -12.67 0.61 -3.39
N GLY A 68 -12.94 1.72 -4.08
CA GLY A 68 -14.22 2.45 -4.04
C GLY A 68 -14.18 3.73 -3.20
N GLN A 69 -13.05 4.05 -2.57
CA GLN A 69 -12.87 5.19 -1.66
C GLN A 69 -12.43 6.48 -2.35
N GLY A 70 -11.93 6.42 -3.59
CA GLY A 70 -11.55 7.60 -4.38
C GLY A 70 -10.14 8.12 -4.08
N SER A 71 -9.27 7.26 -3.55
CA SER A 71 -7.87 7.59 -3.26
C SER A 71 -7.10 8.00 -4.50
N HIS A 72 -7.34 7.33 -5.63
CA HIS A 72 -6.69 7.69 -6.90
C HIS A 72 -7.01 9.12 -7.32
N THR A 73 -8.30 9.47 -7.28
CA THR A 73 -8.76 10.82 -7.63
C THR A 73 -8.23 11.85 -6.63
N ALA A 74 -8.44 11.62 -5.32
CA ALA A 74 -8.10 12.60 -4.29
C ALA A 74 -6.59 12.90 -4.25
N LEU A 75 -5.73 11.88 -4.37
CA LEU A 75 -4.28 12.05 -4.37
C LEU A 75 -3.79 12.73 -5.64
N ALA A 76 -4.33 12.36 -6.80
CA ALA A 76 -4.01 13.02 -8.06
C ALA A 76 -4.43 14.49 -8.07
N MET A 77 -5.59 14.82 -7.49
CA MET A 77 -6.03 16.21 -7.33
C MET A 77 -5.01 17.03 -6.53
N MET A 78 -4.41 16.46 -5.47
CA MET A 78 -3.43 17.19 -4.66
C MET A 78 -2.16 17.52 -5.45
N ALA A 79 -1.64 16.57 -6.21
CA ALA A 79 -0.47 16.79 -7.06
C ALA A 79 -0.77 17.75 -8.22
N ALA A 80 -1.90 17.56 -8.91
CA ALA A 80 -2.32 18.39 -10.03
C ALA A 80 -2.62 19.84 -9.62
N ASP A 81 -3.26 20.04 -8.47
CA ASP A 81 -3.58 21.37 -7.95
C ASP A 81 -2.30 22.14 -7.60
N GLU A 82 -1.36 21.49 -6.91
CA GLU A 82 -0.04 22.08 -6.67
C GLU A 82 0.74 22.26 -7.98
N LEU A 83 0.55 21.45 -9.00
CA LEU A 83 1.22 21.66 -10.28
C LEU A 83 0.59 22.78 -11.13
N ASP A 84 -0.61 23.27 -10.80
CA ASP A 84 -1.43 24.09 -11.72
C ASP A 84 -1.68 23.37 -13.07
N ALA A 85 -1.85 22.05 -13.03
CA ALA A 85 -2.21 21.28 -14.21
C ALA A 85 -3.69 21.51 -14.59
N ALA A 86 -4.01 21.41 -15.88
CA ALA A 86 -5.39 21.28 -16.34
C ALA A 86 -5.89 19.88 -15.99
N TRP A 87 -7.01 19.75 -15.25
CA TRP A 87 -7.46 18.44 -14.74
C TRP A 87 -7.84 17.47 -15.86
N GLU A 88 -8.35 18.00 -16.96
CA GLU A 88 -8.66 17.26 -18.19
C GLU A 88 -7.44 16.59 -18.84
N ASP A 89 -6.24 17.10 -18.58
CA ASP A 89 -4.97 16.58 -19.10
C ASP A 89 -4.23 15.71 -18.06
N VAL A 90 -4.86 15.45 -16.90
CA VAL A 90 -4.32 14.59 -15.84
C VAL A 90 -4.82 13.17 -15.99
N ALA A 91 -3.88 12.23 -16.11
CA ALA A 91 -4.12 10.80 -16.00
C ALA A 91 -3.58 10.26 -14.67
N VAL A 92 -4.18 9.17 -14.19
CA VAL A 92 -3.80 8.53 -12.93
C VAL A 92 -3.41 7.09 -13.19
N GLU A 93 -2.22 6.71 -12.70
CA GLU A 93 -1.72 5.35 -12.77
C GLU A 93 -1.44 4.82 -11.36
N GLN A 94 -1.80 3.55 -11.11
CA GLN A 94 -1.40 2.88 -9.87
C GLN A 94 0.11 2.65 -9.91
N ALA A 95 0.81 3.12 -8.90
CA ALA A 95 2.26 2.95 -8.84
C ALA A 95 2.62 1.46 -8.64
N PRO A 96 3.64 0.95 -9.36
CA PRO A 96 4.05 -0.44 -9.27
C PRO A 96 4.59 -0.79 -7.88
N ALA A 97 4.54 -2.08 -7.55
CA ALA A 97 5.02 -2.63 -6.29
C ALA A 97 6.55 -2.63 -6.22
N THR A 98 7.15 -1.46 -6.01
CA THR A 98 8.60 -1.28 -5.89
C THR A 98 8.95 -0.39 -4.72
N ASP A 99 10.17 -0.54 -4.19
CA ASP A 99 10.73 0.26 -3.09
C ASP A 99 10.68 1.78 -3.35
N LEU A 100 10.58 2.18 -4.63
CA LEU A 100 10.42 3.58 -5.02
C LEU A 100 9.13 4.20 -4.47
N TYR A 101 8.09 3.38 -4.30
CA TYR A 101 6.74 3.79 -3.92
C TYR A 101 6.35 3.37 -2.50
N ALA A 102 7.32 2.95 -1.70
CA ALA A 102 7.11 2.69 -0.29
C ALA A 102 6.53 3.93 0.43
N THR A 103 5.62 3.71 1.37
CA THR A 103 4.82 4.75 2.04
C THR A 103 5.54 5.32 3.26
N GLY A 104 6.74 5.87 3.05
CA GLY A 104 7.53 6.49 4.11
C GLY A 104 6.86 7.72 4.74
N ASP A 105 6.08 8.46 3.97
CA ASP A 105 5.26 9.59 4.43
C ASP A 105 4.26 9.18 5.53
N MET A 106 3.63 8.01 5.42
CA MET A 106 2.75 7.49 6.46
C MET A 106 3.51 7.20 7.76
N ALA A 107 4.75 6.71 7.67
CA ALA A 107 5.59 6.47 8.85
C ALA A 107 5.94 7.78 9.57
N VAL A 108 6.22 8.87 8.83
CA VAL A 108 6.41 10.20 9.44
C VAL A 108 5.12 10.71 10.07
N GLY A 109 4.00 10.59 9.35
CA GLY A 109 2.70 11.05 9.83
C GLY A 109 2.27 10.38 11.13
N PHE A 110 2.38 9.05 11.20
CA PHE A 110 2.08 8.33 12.44
C PHE A 110 3.07 8.65 13.56
N ALA A 111 4.36 8.82 13.27
CA ALA A 111 5.32 9.24 14.29
C ALA A 111 4.98 10.59 14.93
N GLY A 112 4.32 11.50 14.20
CA GLY A 112 3.80 12.75 14.74
C GLY A 112 2.49 12.63 15.53
N GLU A 113 1.76 11.52 15.37
CA GLU A 113 0.56 11.22 16.18
C GLU A 113 0.90 10.51 17.49
N PHE A 114 2.01 9.77 17.50
CA PHE A 114 2.60 9.27 18.75
C PHE A 114 3.39 10.40 19.42
N ASP A 115 3.44 10.43 20.75
CA ASP A 115 4.19 11.42 21.57
C ASP A 115 5.72 11.25 21.43
N VAL A 116 6.22 11.16 20.20
CA VAL A 116 7.63 11.09 19.88
C VAL A 116 8.26 12.45 20.18
N PRO A 117 9.34 12.50 20.99
CA PRO A 117 10.00 13.76 21.30
C PRO A 117 10.44 14.51 20.03
N ALA A 118 10.07 15.80 19.93
CA ALA A 118 10.31 16.64 18.74
C ALA A 118 11.76 16.63 18.23
N PHE A 119 12.75 16.46 19.12
CA PHE A 119 14.16 16.40 18.74
C PHE A 119 14.53 15.15 17.91
N LEU A 120 13.67 14.13 17.84
CA LEU A 120 13.85 12.92 17.03
C LEU A 120 13.19 13.03 15.64
N MET A 121 12.29 13.99 15.42
CA MET A 121 11.55 14.11 14.16
C MET A 121 12.46 14.25 12.92
N PRO A 122 13.55 15.05 12.93
CA PRO A 122 14.44 15.12 11.77
C PRO A 122 15.11 13.78 11.42
N LEU A 123 15.41 12.95 12.42
CA LEU A 123 15.94 11.61 12.21
C LEU A 123 14.89 10.68 11.61
N ILE A 124 13.64 10.78 12.07
CA ILE A 124 12.51 10.01 11.54
C ILE A 124 12.25 10.41 10.09
N GLU A 125 12.13 11.70 9.79
CA GLU A 125 11.95 12.22 8.44
C GLU A 125 13.05 11.71 7.49
N ALA A 126 14.32 11.77 7.92
CA ALA A 126 15.44 11.31 7.12
C ALA A 126 15.49 9.78 6.91
N SER A 127 14.85 8.98 7.78
CA SER A 127 14.94 7.51 7.76
C SER A 127 13.63 6.80 7.40
N ALA A 128 12.49 7.49 7.45
CA ALA A 128 11.15 6.91 7.33
C ALA A 128 10.95 6.17 6.00
N MET A 129 11.41 6.77 4.89
CA MET A 129 11.38 6.11 3.59
C MET A 129 12.17 4.81 3.60
N LYS A 130 13.37 4.81 4.21
CA LYS A 130 14.19 3.60 4.24
C LYS A 130 13.62 2.52 5.15
N ILE A 131 13.00 2.92 6.26
CA ILE A 131 12.25 2.01 7.14
C ILE A 131 11.09 1.38 6.37
N ALA A 132 10.33 2.18 5.62
CA ALA A 132 9.23 1.69 4.79
C ALA A 132 9.71 0.73 3.70
N GLN A 133 10.84 1.02 3.04
CA GLN A 133 11.47 0.13 2.06
C GLN A 133 11.90 -1.20 2.70
N ILE A 134 12.62 -1.16 3.83
CA ILE A 134 13.06 -2.38 4.53
C ILE A 134 11.85 -3.20 5.01
N GLY A 135 10.77 -2.54 5.40
CA GLY A 135 9.54 -3.18 5.82
C GLY A 135 8.62 -3.62 4.68
N ASN A 136 8.98 -3.40 3.41
CA ASN A 136 8.13 -3.64 2.25
C ASN A 136 6.75 -2.97 2.35
N LEU A 137 6.69 -1.72 2.83
CA LEU A 137 5.44 -1.03 3.10
C LEU A 137 5.00 -0.17 1.91
N GLN A 138 3.98 -0.62 1.17
CA GLN A 138 3.23 0.20 0.24
C GLN A 138 1.74 0.16 0.64
N THR A 139 1.45 0.65 1.83
CA THR A 139 0.21 0.31 2.52
C THR A 139 -0.91 1.31 2.23
N THR A 140 -2.11 0.84 1.92
CA THR A 140 -3.34 1.64 1.93
C THR A 140 -4.16 1.31 3.17
N GLY A 141 -4.37 2.29 4.05
CA GLY A 141 -5.05 2.03 5.31
C GLY A 141 -5.38 3.30 6.09
N GLY A 142 -6.59 3.32 6.65
CA GLY A 142 -7.13 4.47 7.38
C GLY A 142 -7.21 5.74 6.54
N SER A 143 -7.53 6.86 7.20
CA SER A 143 -7.44 8.18 6.57
C SER A 143 -5.99 8.62 6.34
N ALA A 144 -5.01 7.88 6.89
CA ALA A 144 -3.58 8.16 6.80
C ALA A 144 -3.06 8.18 5.36
N SER A 145 -3.56 7.31 4.46
CA SER A 145 -3.17 7.33 3.05
C SER A 145 -3.55 8.62 2.31
N ILE A 146 -4.57 9.34 2.78
CA ILE A 146 -4.92 10.67 2.23
C ILE A 146 -4.23 11.78 3.03
N ARG A 147 -4.28 11.71 4.37
CA ARG A 147 -3.75 12.77 5.24
C ARG A 147 -2.22 12.91 5.12
N PHE A 148 -1.49 11.81 5.10
CA PHE A 148 -0.02 11.84 5.13
C PHE A 148 0.54 11.83 3.72
N THR A 149 0.21 10.82 2.91
CA THR A 149 0.69 10.75 1.52
C THR A 149 0.23 11.93 0.69
N GLY A 150 -1.01 12.37 0.89
CA GLY A 150 -1.53 13.54 0.20
C GLY A 150 -0.76 14.81 0.55
N GLN A 151 -0.61 15.10 1.86
CA GLN A 151 0.03 16.35 2.31
C GLN A 151 1.55 16.34 2.14
N MET A 152 2.21 15.23 2.44
CA MET A 152 3.67 15.11 2.54
C MET A 152 4.30 14.49 1.29
N GLY A 153 3.51 13.81 0.45
CA GLY A 153 3.94 13.21 -0.81
C GLY A 153 3.43 13.99 -2.02
N MET A 154 2.13 13.92 -2.27
CA MET A 154 1.51 14.42 -3.52
C MET A 154 1.60 15.94 -3.66
N ARG A 155 1.30 16.69 -2.59
CA ARG A 155 1.40 18.15 -2.64
C ARG A 155 2.84 18.63 -2.84
N VAL A 156 3.77 18.01 -2.12
CA VAL A 156 5.21 18.27 -2.25
C VAL A 156 5.68 17.96 -3.67
N ALA A 157 5.25 16.83 -4.24
CA ALA A 157 5.59 16.45 -5.61
C ALA A 157 5.09 17.46 -6.65
N GLY A 158 3.82 17.88 -6.56
CA GLY A 158 3.25 18.88 -7.46
C GLY A 158 3.95 20.25 -7.35
N ALA A 159 4.22 20.71 -6.14
CA ALA A 159 4.87 22.00 -5.90
C ALA A 159 6.35 22.01 -6.34
N ALA A 160 7.07 20.90 -6.11
CA ALA A 160 8.45 20.74 -6.58
C ALA A 160 8.51 20.77 -8.10
N ALA A 161 7.65 20.00 -8.78
CA ALA A 161 7.56 20.00 -10.24
C ALA A 161 7.25 21.40 -10.79
N ARG A 162 6.27 22.12 -10.19
CA ARG A 162 5.94 23.51 -10.55
C ARG A 162 7.16 24.45 -10.45
N GLN A 163 7.95 24.35 -9.37
CA GLN A 163 9.14 25.16 -9.19
C GLN A 163 10.23 24.85 -10.22
N MET A 164 10.46 23.57 -10.53
CA MET A 164 11.42 23.13 -11.55
C MET A 164 11.04 23.64 -12.94
N LEU A 165 9.75 23.57 -13.30
CA LEU A 165 9.23 24.09 -14.57
C LEU A 165 9.40 25.61 -14.68
N ILE A 166 9.08 26.35 -13.61
CA ILE A 166 9.30 27.81 -13.54
C ILE A 166 10.79 28.13 -13.72
N GLN A 167 11.67 27.39 -13.06
CA GLN A 167 13.11 27.57 -13.18
C GLN A 167 13.55 27.42 -14.64
N CYS A 168 13.21 26.30 -15.29
CA CYS A 168 13.59 26.04 -16.68
C CYS A 168 13.09 27.12 -17.64
N ALA A 169 11.82 27.53 -17.53
CA ALA A 169 11.25 28.57 -18.39
C ALA A 169 11.94 29.93 -18.17
N SER A 170 12.17 30.30 -16.90
CA SER A 170 12.79 31.58 -16.55
C SER A 170 14.25 31.66 -17.05
N GLU A 171 14.99 30.54 -16.98
CA GLU A 171 16.34 30.43 -17.53
C GLU A 171 16.32 30.53 -19.06
N GLN A 172 15.38 29.86 -19.73
CA GLN A 172 15.24 29.93 -21.19
C GLN A 172 14.91 31.34 -21.68
N TRP A 173 14.11 32.10 -20.94
CA TRP A 173 13.74 33.47 -21.28
C TRP A 173 14.71 34.52 -20.73
N ALA A 174 15.68 34.13 -19.90
CA ALA A 174 16.59 35.02 -19.18
C ALA A 174 15.87 36.10 -18.35
N VAL A 175 14.80 35.70 -17.65
CA VAL A 175 14.00 36.56 -16.77
C VAL A 175 14.01 36.04 -15.33
N PRO A 176 13.73 36.87 -14.31
CA PRO A 176 13.59 36.40 -12.94
C PRO A 176 12.45 35.38 -12.79
N ALA A 177 12.68 34.26 -12.09
CA ALA A 177 11.66 33.25 -11.82
C ALA A 177 10.41 33.80 -11.11
N SER A 178 10.56 34.86 -10.30
CA SER A 178 9.45 35.56 -9.64
C SER A 178 8.51 36.30 -10.59
N GLU A 179 8.92 36.52 -11.84
CA GLU A 179 8.07 37.13 -12.88
C GLU A 179 7.25 36.09 -13.66
N CYS A 180 7.54 34.80 -13.46
CA CYS A 180 6.83 33.69 -14.10
C CYS A 180 5.66 33.19 -13.24
N THR A 181 4.56 32.83 -13.87
CA THR A 181 3.38 32.23 -13.25
C THR A 181 2.99 30.92 -13.93
N THR A 182 2.23 30.07 -13.26
CA THR A 182 1.72 28.81 -13.80
C THR A 182 0.20 28.79 -13.86
N ALA A 183 -0.34 28.22 -14.94
CA ALA A 183 -1.76 27.97 -15.08
C ALA A 183 -2.02 26.94 -16.18
N LEU A 184 -2.92 25.99 -15.90
CA LEU A 184 -3.48 25.05 -16.88
C LEU A 184 -2.42 24.28 -17.69
N GLY A 185 -1.33 23.86 -17.05
CA GLY A 185 -0.28 23.10 -17.75
C GLY A 185 0.78 23.95 -18.47
N TYR A 186 0.87 25.24 -18.17
CA TYR A 186 1.83 26.16 -18.80
C TYR A 186 2.56 27.02 -17.78
N VAL A 187 3.82 27.35 -18.07
CA VAL A 187 4.54 28.46 -17.45
C VAL A 187 4.39 29.69 -18.35
N GLN A 188 4.14 30.85 -17.76
CA GLN A 188 3.84 32.10 -18.45
C GLN A 188 4.67 33.24 -17.88
N HIS A 189 5.16 34.14 -18.74
CA HIS A 189 5.80 35.38 -18.33
C HIS A 189 4.99 36.60 -18.81
N ASN A 190 4.14 37.12 -17.92
CA ASN A 190 3.10 38.11 -18.23
C ASN A 190 3.64 39.40 -18.86
N ALA A 191 4.83 39.87 -18.47
CA ALA A 191 5.40 41.11 -19.00
C ALA A 191 5.80 40.99 -20.49
N SER A 192 6.19 39.78 -20.92
CA SER A 192 6.59 39.50 -22.31
C SER A 192 5.49 38.85 -23.16
N GLY A 193 4.49 38.23 -22.51
CA GLY A 193 3.49 37.39 -23.18
C GLY A 193 4.01 36.01 -23.61
N GLN A 194 5.21 35.61 -23.22
CA GLN A 194 5.76 34.28 -23.51
C GLN A 194 5.07 33.20 -22.67
N SER A 195 4.93 32.02 -23.27
CA SER A 195 4.33 30.84 -22.65
C SER A 195 5.02 29.59 -23.17
N LEU A 196 5.27 28.63 -22.29
CA LEU A 196 5.78 27.29 -22.61
C LEU A 196 4.90 26.26 -21.89
N SER A 197 4.53 25.20 -22.60
CA SER A 197 3.85 24.06 -22.01
C SER A 197 4.79 23.33 -21.05
N TYR A 198 4.22 22.56 -20.11
CA TYR A 198 5.03 21.70 -19.27
C TYR A 198 5.73 20.59 -20.07
N GLY A 199 5.09 20.08 -21.13
CA GLY A 199 5.70 19.11 -22.05
C GLY A 199 6.98 19.63 -22.70
N GLU A 200 7.00 20.90 -23.16
CA GLU A 200 8.20 21.54 -23.73
C GLU A 200 9.35 21.69 -22.72
N LEU A 201 9.02 21.77 -21.43
CA LEU A 201 9.98 21.97 -20.34
C LEU A 201 10.38 20.66 -19.64
N ALA A 202 9.66 19.55 -19.89
CA ALA A 202 9.74 18.33 -19.09
C ALA A 202 11.15 17.71 -19.11
N ASP A 203 11.80 17.66 -20.26
CA ASP A 203 13.17 17.15 -20.42
C ASP A 203 14.18 17.94 -19.58
N ALA A 204 14.11 19.28 -19.65
CA ALA A 204 15.01 20.15 -18.89
C ALA A 204 14.71 20.06 -17.39
N ALA A 205 13.42 20.06 -17.01
CA ALA A 205 13.00 19.97 -15.62
C ALA A 205 13.44 18.64 -14.99
N ALA A 206 13.31 17.51 -15.70
CA ALA A 206 13.73 16.20 -15.20
C ALA A 206 15.25 16.05 -14.98
N ALA A 207 16.06 16.97 -15.50
CA ALA A 207 17.49 17.04 -15.21
C ALA A 207 17.82 17.77 -13.89
N LEU A 208 16.85 18.47 -13.29
CA LEU A 208 16.99 19.17 -12.03
C LEU A 208 16.68 18.26 -10.84
N GLU A 209 17.29 18.53 -9.68
CA GLU A 209 16.83 17.90 -8.44
C GLU A 209 15.54 18.56 -7.94
N PRO A 210 14.50 17.78 -7.60
CA PRO A 210 13.33 18.28 -6.90
C PRO A 210 13.73 18.99 -5.60
N PRO A 211 13.25 20.22 -5.37
CA PRO A 211 13.45 20.91 -4.10
C PRO A 211 12.94 20.07 -2.93
N ALA A 212 13.73 19.97 -1.85
CA ALA A 212 13.34 19.21 -0.66
C ALA A 212 12.18 19.87 0.11
N GLU A 213 12.10 21.20 0.09
CA GLU A 213 11.09 22.01 0.77
C GLU A 213 10.45 23.00 -0.22
N PRO A 214 9.64 22.53 -1.18
CA PRO A 214 8.98 23.41 -2.13
C PRO A 214 7.90 24.24 -1.43
N VAL A 215 7.63 25.44 -1.97
CA VAL A 215 6.56 26.30 -1.44
C VAL A 215 5.21 25.73 -1.84
N LEU A 216 4.46 25.22 -0.86
CA LEU A 216 3.11 24.70 -1.06
C LEU A 216 2.09 25.84 -1.18
N LYS A 217 1.02 25.58 -1.93
CA LYS A 217 -0.13 26.49 -1.98
C LYS A 217 -0.85 26.57 -0.64
N ASP A 218 -1.48 27.69 -0.36
CA ASP A 218 -2.50 27.76 0.68
C ASP A 218 -3.90 27.43 0.11
N ARG A 219 -4.85 27.16 1.00
CA ARG A 219 -6.21 26.73 0.62
C ARG A 219 -6.93 27.72 -0.30
N SER A 220 -6.62 29.02 -0.21
CA SER A 220 -7.23 30.05 -1.07
C SER A 220 -6.75 29.97 -2.53
N GLN A 221 -5.63 29.28 -2.78
CA GLN A 221 -5.04 29.11 -4.11
C GLN A 221 -5.45 27.81 -4.80
N PHE A 222 -6.24 26.97 -4.12
CA PHE A 222 -6.65 25.68 -4.67
C PHE A 222 -7.69 25.84 -5.80
N ASN A 223 -7.42 25.19 -6.93
CA ASN A 223 -8.23 25.24 -8.15
C ASN A 223 -8.94 23.92 -8.46
N ILE A 224 -8.53 22.82 -7.84
CA ILE A 224 -8.99 21.45 -8.02
C ILE A 224 -9.29 20.85 -6.64
N MET A 225 -8.36 20.94 -5.69
CA MET A 225 -8.52 20.39 -4.33
C MET A 225 -9.79 20.91 -3.63
N GLY A 226 -10.57 20.01 -3.05
CA GLY A 226 -11.81 20.34 -2.34
C GLY A 226 -13.02 20.58 -3.24
N LYS A 227 -12.89 20.46 -4.56
CA LYS A 227 -14.02 20.52 -5.50
C LYS A 227 -14.61 19.13 -5.74
N ALA A 228 -15.92 19.09 -5.97
CA ALA A 228 -16.63 17.88 -6.36
C ALA A 228 -16.42 17.61 -7.85
N ILE A 229 -15.35 16.90 -8.19
CA ILE A 229 -15.04 16.48 -9.56
C ILE A 229 -15.36 15.00 -9.76
N SER A 230 -15.62 14.61 -11.02
CA SER A 230 -15.84 13.21 -11.39
C SER A 230 -14.60 12.38 -11.09
N ARG A 231 -14.78 11.25 -10.42
CA ARG A 231 -13.69 10.35 -10.07
C ARG A 231 -13.18 9.58 -11.28
N VAL A 232 -11.86 9.47 -11.40
CA VAL A 232 -11.18 8.81 -12.52
C VAL A 232 -11.45 7.31 -12.58
N ASP A 233 -11.78 6.69 -11.44
CA ASP A 233 -12.01 5.25 -11.35
C ASP A 233 -13.45 4.83 -11.66
N ILE A 234 -14.39 5.79 -11.80
CA ILE A 234 -15.81 5.48 -12.05
C ILE A 234 -16.06 4.88 -13.43
N PRO A 235 -15.55 5.44 -14.55
CA PRO A 235 -15.88 4.94 -15.89
C PRO A 235 -15.64 3.44 -16.04
N ALA A 236 -14.45 2.97 -15.64
CA ALA A 236 -14.07 1.55 -15.73
C ALA A 236 -14.94 0.63 -14.85
N LYS A 237 -15.42 1.13 -13.70
CA LYS A 237 -16.32 0.39 -12.82
C LYS A 237 -17.74 0.28 -13.38
N VAL A 238 -18.17 1.27 -14.17
CA VAL A 238 -19.53 1.32 -14.73
C VAL A 238 -19.62 0.49 -16.02
N ASP A 239 -18.60 0.53 -16.87
CA ASP A 239 -18.59 -0.22 -18.14
C ASP A 239 -18.05 -1.65 -18.02
N GLY A 240 -17.51 -2.02 -16.85
CA GLY A 240 -16.98 -3.36 -16.56
C GLY A 240 -15.55 -3.59 -17.04
N SER A 241 -14.82 -2.55 -17.47
CA SER A 241 -13.41 -2.64 -17.85
C SER A 241 -12.44 -2.56 -16.65
N ALA A 242 -12.93 -2.24 -15.45
CA ALA A 242 -12.13 -2.24 -14.23
C ALA A 242 -11.61 -3.65 -13.94
N PHE A 243 -10.28 -3.80 -13.95
CA PHE A 243 -9.59 -5.06 -13.66
C PHE A 243 -9.39 -5.25 -12.15
N TYR A 244 -9.92 -6.33 -11.61
CA TYR A 244 -9.70 -6.80 -10.24
C TYR A 244 -8.74 -7.98 -10.22
N GLY A 245 -8.09 -8.27 -9.09
CA GLY A 245 -7.15 -9.40 -8.99
C GLY A 245 -7.78 -10.74 -9.35
N LEU A 246 -9.09 -10.89 -9.11
CA LEU A 246 -9.87 -12.08 -9.47
C LEU A 246 -10.07 -12.26 -11.00
N ASP A 247 -9.93 -11.19 -11.78
CA ASP A 247 -10.20 -11.21 -13.23
C ASP A 247 -9.04 -11.78 -14.04
N TYR A 248 -7.86 -11.94 -13.43
CA TYR A 248 -6.72 -12.54 -14.11
C TYR A 248 -7.06 -13.96 -14.57
N LYS A 249 -6.81 -14.22 -15.86
CA LYS A 249 -7.05 -15.51 -16.48
C LYS A 249 -6.08 -15.80 -17.61
N THR A 250 -5.56 -17.02 -17.66
CA THR A 250 -4.95 -17.62 -18.86
C THR A 250 -5.69 -18.89 -19.26
N ASP A 251 -5.41 -19.42 -20.45
CA ASP A 251 -6.05 -20.63 -20.96
C ASP A 251 -5.55 -21.91 -20.27
N ASP A 252 -4.34 -21.87 -19.70
CA ASP A 252 -3.65 -22.98 -19.05
C ASP A 252 -3.66 -22.93 -17.53
N MET A 253 -4.20 -21.86 -16.91
CA MET A 253 -4.24 -21.72 -15.45
C MET A 253 -5.06 -22.81 -14.78
N LEU A 254 -4.65 -23.15 -13.57
CA LEU A 254 -5.33 -24.11 -12.71
C LEU A 254 -6.06 -23.41 -11.57
N PHE A 255 -6.99 -24.14 -10.95
CA PHE A 255 -7.83 -23.61 -9.88
C PHE A 255 -7.74 -24.52 -8.67
N ALA A 256 -7.46 -23.92 -7.51
CA ALA A 256 -7.44 -24.61 -6.23
C ALA A 256 -8.76 -24.42 -5.47
N ALA A 257 -9.30 -25.51 -4.92
CA ALA A 257 -10.28 -25.47 -3.85
C ALA A 257 -9.61 -26.01 -2.57
N ILE A 258 -9.71 -25.26 -1.48
CA ILE A 258 -8.95 -25.52 -0.26
C ILE A 258 -9.91 -25.81 0.90
N ARG A 259 -9.58 -26.84 1.71
CA ARG A 259 -10.17 -27.08 3.02
C ARG A 259 -9.13 -26.73 4.08
N LEU A 260 -9.44 -25.73 4.88
CA LEU A 260 -8.62 -25.30 6.01
C LEU A 260 -8.94 -26.13 7.25
N ALA A 261 -7.97 -26.23 8.17
CA ALA A 261 -8.18 -26.71 9.51
C ALA A 261 -9.33 -25.93 10.18
N PRO A 262 -10.22 -26.61 10.91
CA PRO A 262 -11.40 -25.97 11.49
C PRO A 262 -11.05 -25.05 12.67
N VAL A 263 -9.90 -25.26 13.32
CA VAL A 263 -9.43 -24.48 14.46
C VAL A 263 -8.06 -23.90 14.14
N PHE A 264 -7.87 -22.62 14.44
CA PHE A 264 -6.58 -21.95 14.20
C PHE A 264 -5.46 -22.63 14.99
N GLY A 265 -4.34 -22.91 14.31
CA GLY A 265 -3.15 -23.51 14.89
C GLY A 265 -3.13 -25.05 14.88
N THR A 266 -4.22 -25.72 14.50
CA THR A 266 -4.22 -27.17 14.33
C THR A 266 -3.71 -27.58 12.95
N LYS A 267 -3.09 -28.76 12.87
CA LYS A 267 -2.45 -29.26 11.65
C LYS A 267 -3.26 -30.34 10.97
N LEU A 268 -2.99 -30.53 9.68
CA LEU A 268 -3.46 -31.67 8.90
C LEU A 268 -2.72 -32.95 9.34
N VAL A 269 -3.47 -33.98 9.71
CA VAL A 269 -2.93 -35.27 10.19
C VAL A 269 -2.93 -36.33 9.09
N SER A 270 -4.05 -36.45 8.37
CA SER A 270 -4.17 -37.46 7.32
C SER A 270 -5.13 -37.04 6.20
N VAL A 271 -4.89 -37.57 4.99
CA VAL A 271 -5.70 -37.34 3.80
C VAL A 271 -5.96 -38.65 3.06
N ASP A 272 -7.24 -38.92 2.73
CA ASP A 272 -7.64 -39.89 1.72
C ASP A 272 -8.27 -39.15 0.54
N ALA A 273 -7.50 -39.01 -0.54
CA ALA A 273 -7.86 -38.33 -1.78
C ALA A 273 -8.20 -39.29 -2.93
N SER A 274 -8.31 -40.60 -2.66
CA SER A 274 -8.40 -41.64 -3.69
C SER A 274 -9.57 -41.45 -4.66
N GLU A 275 -10.73 -41.01 -4.17
CA GLU A 275 -11.92 -40.73 -4.99
C GLU A 275 -11.82 -39.38 -5.73
N ALA A 276 -11.17 -38.38 -5.12
CA ALA A 276 -10.97 -37.07 -5.73
C ALA A 276 -10.08 -37.17 -6.97
N LEU A 277 -8.98 -37.93 -6.88
CA LEU A 277 -8.01 -38.12 -7.97
C LEU A 277 -8.59 -38.86 -9.20
N LYS A 278 -9.69 -39.58 -9.05
CA LYS A 278 -10.39 -40.24 -10.17
C LYS A 278 -11.26 -39.27 -10.97
N ARG A 279 -11.50 -38.06 -10.47
CA ARG A 279 -12.39 -37.08 -11.12
C ARG A 279 -11.68 -36.45 -12.31
N ARG A 280 -12.38 -36.37 -13.44
CA ARG A 280 -11.91 -35.68 -14.64
C ARG A 280 -11.47 -34.25 -14.30
N GLY A 281 -10.31 -33.85 -14.81
CA GLY A 281 -9.78 -32.49 -14.71
C GLY A 281 -9.02 -32.20 -13.42
N VAL A 282 -9.05 -33.10 -12.42
CA VAL A 282 -8.20 -33.00 -11.23
C VAL A 282 -6.76 -33.29 -11.64
N GLN A 283 -5.87 -32.36 -11.31
CA GLN A 283 -4.44 -32.48 -11.57
C GLN A 283 -3.70 -33.03 -10.36
N ARG A 284 -4.03 -32.52 -9.16
CA ARG A 284 -3.33 -32.89 -7.94
C ARG A 284 -4.17 -32.63 -6.69
N VAL A 285 -3.85 -33.36 -5.63
CA VAL A 285 -4.21 -32.99 -4.25
C VAL A 285 -2.92 -32.65 -3.51
N ILE A 286 -2.89 -31.49 -2.88
CA ILE A 286 -1.72 -30.93 -2.20
C ILE A 286 -2.05 -30.84 -0.72
N GLU A 287 -1.22 -31.48 0.09
CA GLU A 287 -1.26 -31.40 1.55
C GLU A 287 -0.38 -30.23 2.00
N LEU A 288 -0.93 -29.36 2.82
CA LEU A 288 -0.27 -28.21 3.45
C LEU A 288 -0.30 -28.41 4.98
N GLU A 289 0.39 -27.56 5.72
CA GLU A 289 0.52 -27.71 7.18
C GLU A 289 -0.83 -27.75 7.91
N ASP A 290 -1.74 -26.83 7.55
CA ASP A 290 -3.04 -26.63 8.18
C ASP A 290 -4.21 -26.86 7.22
N SER A 291 -3.96 -27.44 6.04
CA SER A 291 -4.96 -27.45 4.97
C SER A 291 -4.68 -28.48 3.89
N VAL A 292 -5.72 -28.84 3.12
CA VAL A 292 -5.58 -29.64 1.90
C VAL A 292 -6.22 -28.90 0.73
N ALA A 293 -5.55 -28.90 -0.42
CA ALA A 293 -6.01 -28.28 -1.65
C ALA A 293 -6.22 -29.31 -2.75
N VAL A 294 -7.33 -29.23 -3.48
CA VAL A 294 -7.52 -29.94 -4.74
C VAL A 294 -7.36 -28.96 -5.88
N VAL A 295 -6.49 -29.28 -6.82
CA VAL A 295 -6.18 -28.44 -7.99
C VAL A 295 -6.72 -29.09 -9.25
N ALA A 296 -7.44 -28.31 -10.07
CA ALA A 296 -8.06 -28.80 -11.30
C ALA A 296 -8.05 -27.74 -12.42
N ASP A 297 -8.37 -28.17 -13.64
CA ASP A 297 -8.52 -27.32 -14.83
C ASP A 297 -9.74 -26.37 -14.79
N ASN A 298 -10.57 -26.46 -13.75
CA ASN A 298 -11.57 -25.44 -13.43
C ASN A 298 -11.94 -25.45 -11.95
N TYR A 299 -12.43 -24.32 -11.45
CA TYR A 299 -12.81 -24.18 -10.04
C TYR A 299 -13.92 -25.13 -9.59
N TRP A 300 -14.94 -25.36 -10.42
CA TRP A 300 -16.06 -26.22 -10.04
C TRP A 300 -15.62 -27.67 -9.81
N ARG A 301 -14.75 -28.22 -10.66
CA ARG A 301 -14.21 -29.59 -10.51
C ARG A 301 -13.31 -29.68 -9.29
N ALA A 302 -12.44 -28.70 -9.05
CA ALA A 302 -11.64 -28.63 -7.84
C ALA A 302 -12.53 -28.69 -6.59
N LYS A 303 -13.57 -27.86 -6.55
CA LYS A 303 -14.51 -27.77 -5.44
C LYS A 303 -15.32 -29.06 -5.22
N GLU A 304 -15.84 -29.67 -6.28
CA GLU A 304 -16.58 -30.93 -6.17
C GLU A 304 -15.67 -32.11 -5.79
N ALA A 305 -14.44 -32.15 -6.31
CA ALA A 305 -13.46 -33.17 -5.95
C ALA A 305 -13.00 -33.03 -4.50
N LEU A 306 -12.82 -31.80 -3.99
CA LEU A 306 -12.48 -31.54 -2.59
C LEU A 306 -13.53 -32.12 -1.62
N ARG A 307 -14.81 -32.18 -1.99
CA ARG A 307 -15.85 -32.82 -1.17
C ARG A 307 -15.66 -34.32 -0.99
N LEU A 308 -14.92 -34.97 -1.87
CA LEU A 308 -14.61 -36.41 -1.81
C LEU A 308 -13.36 -36.70 -0.98
N VAL A 309 -12.54 -35.68 -0.70
CA VAL A 309 -11.34 -35.82 0.12
C VAL A 309 -11.75 -36.00 1.58
N LYS A 310 -11.32 -37.08 2.21
CA LYS A 310 -11.45 -37.27 3.65
C LYS A 310 -10.18 -36.76 4.33
N THR A 311 -10.36 -36.06 5.44
CA THR A 311 -9.27 -35.38 6.15
C THR A 311 -9.42 -35.60 7.64
N GLU A 312 -8.31 -35.81 8.34
CA GLU A 312 -8.22 -35.69 9.79
C GLU A 312 -7.31 -34.50 10.12
N PHE A 313 -7.74 -33.67 11.07
CA PHE A 313 -6.97 -32.57 11.62
C PHE A 313 -6.69 -32.84 13.10
N GLU A 314 -5.66 -32.22 13.66
CA GLU A 314 -5.39 -32.29 15.08
C GLU A 314 -6.58 -31.76 15.89
N SER A 315 -6.88 -32.43 17.00
CA SER A 315 -7.83 -31.93 18.00
C SER A 315 -7.19 -30.80 18.82
N SER A 316 -8.03 -29.91 19.33
CA SER A 316 -7.62 -28.77 20.15
C SER A 316 -8.58 -28.57 21.30
N ASP A 317 -8.07 -28.02 22.40
CA ASP A 317 -8.92 -27.55 23.51
C ASP A 317 -9.92 -26.47 23.06
N ASN A 318 -9.69 -25.88 21.88
CA ASN A 318 -10.58 -24.88 21.27
C ASN A 318 -11.66 -25.46 20.32
N ASP A 319 -11.74 -26.78 20.13
CA ASP A 319 -12.68 -27.41 19.18
C ASP A 319 -14.15 -27.08 19.48
N ASP A 320 -14.49 -26.88 20.75
CA ASP A 320 -15.85 -26.64 21.22
C ASP A 320 -16.08 -25.18 21.69
N ILE A 321 -15.11 -24.28 21.49
CA ILE A 321 -15.21 -22.88 21.96
C ILE A 321 -16.28 -22.12 21.16
N SER A 322 -17.24 -21.54 21.89
CA SER A 322 -18.29 -20.71 21.33
C SER A 322 -18.02 -19.22 21.51
N SER A 323 -18.78 -18.38 20.81
CA SER A 323 -18.76 -16.93 21.05
C SER A 323 -19.18 -16.55 22.47
N ALA A 324 -19.96 -17.39 23.16
CA ALA A 324 -20.37 -17.15 24.54
C ALA A 324 -19.20 -17.41 25.51
N ASP A 325 -18.38 -18.44 25.25
CA ASP A 325 -17.20 -18.75 26.06
C ASP A 325 -16.16 -17.63 25.95
N ILE A 326 -15.92 -17.13 24.73
CA ILE A 326 -15.02 -15.99 24.50
C ILE A 326 -15.53 -14.73 25.22
N ALA A 327 -16.84 -14.46 25.15
CA ALA A 327 -17.41 -13.31 25.84
C ALA A 327 -17.28 -13.41 27.37
N ALA A 328 -17.53 -14.60 27.92
CA ALA A 328 -17.36 -14.85 29.36
C ALA A 328 -15.89 -14.71 29.79
N GLN A 329 -14.94 -15.12 28.93
CA GLN A 329 -13.51 -14.91 29.18
C GLN A 329 -13.17 -13.42 29.24
N PHE A 330 -13.62 -12.60 28.28
CA PHE A 330 -13.37 -11.16 28.32
C PHE A 330 -14.00 -10.47 29.53
N ASP A 331 -15.22 -10.85 29.90
CA ASP A 331 -15.89 -10.32 31.09
C ASP A 331 -15.06 -10.64 32.37
N ALA A 332 -14.56 -11.89 32.50
CA ALA A 332 -13.69 -12.28 33.61
C ALA A 332 -12.31 -11.59 33.63
N GLU A 333 -11.70 -11.37 32.45
CA GLU A 333 -10.43 -10.66 32.34
C GLU A 333 -10.56 -9.17 32.69
N LEU A 334 -11.67 -8.52 32.31
CA LEU A 334 -11.96 -7.13 32.71
C LEU A 334 -12.11 -7.00 34.23
N GLU A 335 -12.82 -7.93 34.87
CA GLU A 335 -13.02 -7.92 36.33
C GLU A 335 -11.72 -8.16 37.11
N SER A 336 -10.80 -8.97 36.58
CA SER A 336 -9.63 -9.46 37.33
C SER A 336 -8.31 -8.75 37.03
N SER A 337 -8.15 -8.15 35.85
CA SER A 337 -6.86 -7.61 35.40
C SER A 337 -6.56 -6.20 35.92
N GLY A 338 -7.57 -5.45 36.34
CA GLY A 338 -7.44 -4.01 36.61
C GLY A 338 -7.19 -3.16 35.34
N GLY A 339 -7.21 -3.79 34.16
CA GLY A 339 -6.90 -3.15 32.88
C GLY A 339 -5.43 -2.78 32.70
N SER A 340 -5.12 -2.16 31.56
CA SER A 340 -3.86 -1.47 31.30
C SER A 340 -4.14 -0.03 30.90
N GLU A 341 -3.33 0.90 31.40
CA GLU A 341 -3.42 2.31 31.00
C GLU A 341 -3.09 2.44 29.51
N ASP A 342 -4.06 2.91 28.72
CA ASP A 342 -3.90 3.17 27.28
C ASP A 342 -3.43 4.61 27.01
N PHE A 343 -4.04 5.57 27.72
CA PHE A 343 -3.70 7.00 27.62
C PHE A 343 -4.05 7.72 28.93
N GLU A 344 -3.15 8.60 29.40
CA GLU A 344 -3.35 9.40 30.61
C GLU A 344 -3.19 10.89 30.29
N LEU A 345 -4.16 11.70 30.71
CA LEU A 345 -4.10 13.15 30.60
C LEU A 345 -4.56 13.79 31.91
N GLY A 346 -3.63 14.35 32.66
CA GLY A 346 -3.88 14.90 34.00
C GLY A 346 -4.12 13.81 35.06
N ASP A 347 -4.62 14.22 36.23
CA ASP A 347 -4.94 13.29 37.34
C ASP A 347 -6.36 12.75 37.19
N ALA A 348 -6.56 11.80 36.27
CA ALA A 348 -7.89 11.23 36.01
C ALA A 348 -8.47 10.52 37.24
N GLY A 349 -7.64 9.76 37.97
CA GLY A 349 -8.06 9.03 39.18
C GLY A 349 -8.55 9.97 40.29
N GLY A 350 -7.76 10.98 40.65
CA GLY A 350 -8.14 11.95 41.68
C GLY A 350 -9.37 12.77 41.28
N ASN A 351 -9.52 13.13 40.00
CA ASN A 351 -10.71 13.86 39.54
C ASN A 351 -11.97 12.98 39.54
N LEU A 352 -11.87 11.67 39.26
CA LEU A 352 -12.99 10.73 39.36
C LEU A 352 -13.43 10.55 40.82
N GLU A 353 -12.51 10.46 41.78
CA GLU A 353 -12.84 10.37 43.20
C GLU A 353 -13.61 11.60 43.72
N LEU A 354 -13.33 12.77 43.15
CA LEU A 354 -13.98 14.04 43.53
C LEU A 354 -15.26 14.33 42.73
N ALA A 355 -15.60 13.51 41.73
CA ALA A 355 -16.76 13.75 40.88
C ALA A 355 -18.08 13.57 41.68
N GLU A 356 -19.00 14.53 41.51
CA GLU A 356 -20.33 14.48 42.14
C GLU A 356 -21.20 13.36 41.55
N ASP A 357 -21.10 13.15 40.23
CA ASP A 357 -21.77 12.09 39.49
C ASP A 357 -20.74 11.18 38.79
N GLN A 358 -20.88 9.88 38.97
CA GLN A 358 -20.07 8.86 38.27
C GLN A 358 -21.01 7.94 37.47
N ILE A 359 -20.68 7.72 36.20
CA ILE A 359 -21.41 6.79 35.33
C ILE A 359 -20.42 5.72 34.89
N GLU A 360 -20.76 4.48 35.21
CA GLU A 360 -20.04 3.30 34.76
C GLU A 360 -20.91 2.49 33.79
N ALA A 361 -20.34 2.04 32.68
CA ALA A 361 -21.02 1.22 31.70
C ALA A 361 -20.04 0.27 31.01
N SER A 362 -20.47 -0.96 30.79
CA SER A 362 -19.72 -1.97 30.04
C SER A 362 -20.25 -2.06 28.61
N TYR A 363 -19.35 -2.02 27.64
CA TYR A 363 -19.66 -2.12 26.22
C TYR A 363 -18.97 -3.34 25.63
N ARG A 364 -19.64 -4.05 24.73
CA ARG A 364 -19.08 -5.18 23.99
C ARG A 364 -19.38 -5.03 22.51
N VAL A 365 -18.43 -5.41 21.66
CA VAL A 365 -18.60 -5.48 20.21
C VAL A 365 -18.39 -6.93 19.76
N PRO A 366 -19.27 -7.49 18.91
CA PRO A 366 -19.08 -8.85 18.41
C PRO A 366 -17.93 -8.88 17.40
N TYR A 367 -17.42 -10.09 17.11
CA TYR A 367 -16.55 -10.28 15.94
C TYR A 367 -17.32 -9.93 14.66
N LEU A 368 -16.75 -9.02 13.87
CA LEU A 368 -17.34 -8.57 12.61
C LEU A 368 -16.62 -9.21 11.43
N ALA A 369 -17.40 -9.73 10.49
CA ALA A 369 -16.88 -10.12 9.20
C ALA A 369 -16.74 -8.87 8.32
N HIS A 370 -15.55 -8.69 7.73
CA HIS A 370 -15.28 -7.62 6.77
C HIS A 370 -16.22 -7.64 5.54
N ALA A 371 -16.64 -8.84 5.13
CA ALA A 371 -17.61 -9.08 4.05
C ALA A 371 -17.41 -8.25 2.77
N PRO A 372 -16.19 -8.19 2.17
CA PRO A 372 -16.01 -7.57 0.86
C PRO A 372 -16.80 -8.32 -0.22
N MET A 373 -17.30 -7.59 -1.22
CA MET A 373 -18.05 -8.16 -2.33
C MET A 373 -17.17 -9.04 -3.21
N GLU A 374 -15.93 -8.61 -3.45
CA GLU A 374 -14.91 -9.45 -4.08
C GLU A 374 -14.35 -10.43 -3.04
N PRO A 375 -14.49 -11.76 -3.26
CA PRO A 375 -13.86 -12.76 -2.40
C PRO A 375 -12.35 -12.61 -2.36
N MET A 376 -11.72 -13.11 -1.30
CA MET A 376 -10.26 -13.20 -1.26
C MET A 376 -9.77 -14.10 -2.40
N ASN A 377 -8.77 -13.61 -3.12
CA ASN A 377 -8.22 -14.25 -4.32
C ASN A 377 -6.72 -14.00 -4.38
N CYS A 378 -5.99 -14.92 -5.02
CA CYS A 378 -4.59 -14.77 -5.35
C CYS A 378 -4.24 -15.82 -6.42
N THR A 379 -3.67 -15.36 -7.53
CA THR A 379 -3.06 -16.21 -8.54
C THR A 379 -1.57 -15.94 -8.53
N VAL A 380 -0.75 -16.99 -8.55
CA VAL A 380 0.71 -16.90 -8.55
C VAL A 380 1.24 -17.76 -9.67
N HIS A 381 2.10 -17.21 -10.52
CA HIS A 381 2.83 -17.96 -11.52
C HIS A 381 4.32 -17.91 -11.22
N LEU A 382 4.94 -19.06 -11.03
CA LEU A 382 6.38 -19.19 -10.80
C LEU A 382 7.00 -19.89 -12.01
N HIS A 383 7.92 -19.22 -12.70
CA HIS A 383 8.61 -19.80 -13.84
C HIS A 383 9.95 -19.11 -14.07
N ASP A 384 10.93 -19.82 -14.64
CA ASP A 384 12.21 -19.24 -15.08
C ASP A 384 12.96 -18.39 -14.05
N GLY A 385 12.78 -18.67 -12.75
CA GLY A 385 13.39 -17.90 -11.66
C GLY A 385 12.71 -16.56 -11.38
N ILE A 386 11.52 -16.32 -11.92
CA ILE A 386 10.67 -15.16 -11.63
C ILE A 386 9.32 -15.60 -11.07
N GLY A 387 8.66 -14.66 -10.39
CA GLY A 387 7.31 -14.83 -9.88
C GLY A 387 6.39 -13.70 -10.31
N GLU A 388 5.16 -14.03 -10.66
CA GLU A 388 4.10 -13.06 -10.95
C GLU A 388 2.93 -13.31 -10.00
N VAL A 389 2.35 -12.23 -9.46
CA VAL A 389 1.22 -12.33 -8.54
C VAL A 389 0.11 -11.34 -8.91
N TRP A 390 -1.11 -11.89 -9.06
CA TRP A 390 -2.35 -11.14 -9.24
C TRP A 390 -3.21 -11.33 -8.00
N THR A 391 -3.41 -10.25 -7.26
CA THR A 391 -4.28 -10.23 -6.09
C THR A 391 -4.69 -8.81 -5.76
N SER A 392 -5.95 -8.65 -5.38
CA SER A 392 -6.49 -7.40 -4.84
C SER A 392 -5.98 -7.21 -3.40
N THR A 393 -4.98 -6.35 -3.20
CA THR A 393 -4.29 -6.15 -1.91
C THR A 393 -4.18 -4.69 -1.52
N GLN A 394 -4.19 -4.42 -0.21
CA GLN A 394 -3.90 -3.09 0.35
C GLN A 394 -2.40 -2.84 0.55
N ASP A 395 -1.55 -3.85 0.33
CA ASP A 395 -0.10 -3.71 0.41
C ASP A 395 0.59 -4.58 -0.65
N PRO A 396 0.76 -4.08 -1.89
CA PRO A 396 1.32 -4.86 -2.99
C PRO A 396 2.82 -5.12 -2.81
N LEU A 397 3.56 -4.22 -2.17
CA LEU A 397 4.99 -4.38 -1.91
C LEU A 397 5.23 -5.51 -0.89
N ALA A 398 4.42 -5.57 0.17
CA ALA A 398 4.51 -6.65 1.15
C ALA A 398 4.11 -8.01 0.56
N VAL A 399 3.09 -8.05 -0.30
CA VAL A 399 2.68 -9.28 -1.03
C VAL A 399 3.83 -9.80 -1.91
N ARG A 400 4.46 -8.92 -2.69
CA ARG A 400 5.64 -9.27 -3.51
C ARG A 400 6.74 -9.90 -2.65
N GLY A 401 7.10 -9.26 -1.53
CA GLY A 401 8.11 -9.76 -0.60
C GLY A 401 7.74 -11.11 0.01
N ARG A 402 6.45 -11.33 0.35
CA ARG A 402 5.99 -12.61 0.89
C ARG A 402 6.08 -13.75 -0.12
N VAL A 403 5.67 -13.53 -1.36
CA VAL A 403 5.79 -14.51 -2.45
C VAL A 403 7.26 -14.86 -2.68
N ALA A 404 8.13 -13.85 -2.79
CA ALA A 404 9.56 -14.05 -2.97
C ALA A 404 10.18 -14.91 -1.85
N SER A 405 9.86 -14.59 -0.59
CA SER A 405 10.36 -15.35 0.57
C SER A 405 9.90 -16.81 0.57
N LEU A 406 8.67 -17.12 0.15
CA LEU A 406 8.17 -18.49 0.13
C LEU A 406 8.72 -19.29 -1.05
N ALA A 407 8.85 -18.65 -2.21
CA ALA A 407 9.35 -19.27 -3.44
C ALA A 407 10.89 -19.35 -3.49
N GLY A 408 11.60 -18.71 -2.56
CA GLY A 408 13.07 -18.65 -2.56
C GLY A 408 13.64 -17.76 -3.67
N LEU A 409 12.89 -16.74 -4.07
CA LEU A 409 13.26 -15.77 -5.12
C LEU A 409 13.80 -14.47 -4.51
N GLY A 410 14.51 -13.67 -5.30
CA GLY A 410 14.77 -12.28 -4.94
C GLY A 410 13.48 -11.46 -5.02
N GLU A 411 13.32 -10.43 -4.17
CA GLU A 411 12.10 -9.60 -4.18
C GLU A 411 11.92 -8.85 -5.50
N ASN A 412 13.01 -8.51 -6.19
CA ASN A 412 12.98 -7.89 -7.52
C ASN A 412 12.70 -8.88 -8.65
N ASP A 413 12.73 -10.18 -8.37
CA ASP A 413 12.36 -11.24 -9.33
C ASP A 413 10.86 -11.56 -9.23
N VAL A 414 10.12 -10.87 -8.35
CA VAL A 414 8.66 -11.02 -8.21
C VAL A 414 7.95 -9.74 -8.62
N THR A 415 6.93 -9.87 -9.46
CA THR A 415 6.09 -8.74 -9.90
C THR A 415 4.67 -8.90 -9.34
N HIS A 416 4.20 -7.91 -8.59
CA HIS A 416 2.77 -7.75 -8.33
C HIS A 416 2.13 -6.90 -9.42
N HIS A 417 1.06 -7.42 -10.01
CA HIS A 417 0.31 -6.75 -11.07
C HIS A 417 -0.81 -5.89 -10.48
N PRO A 418 -0.79 -4.55 -10.70
CA PRO A 418 -1.80 -3.64 -10.18
C PRO A 418 -3.24 -4.01 -10.57
N SER A 419 -4.17 -3.89 -9.62
CA SER A 419 -5.59 -4.09 -9.84
C SER A 419 -6.44 -3.21 -8.92
N TYR A 420 -7.71 -3.00 -9.28
CA TYR A 420 -8.72 -2.49 -8.35
C TYR A 420 -9.04 -3.55 -7.28
N LEU A 421 -9.66 -3.10 -6.19
CA LEU A 421 -10.10 -3.95 -5.08
C LEU A 421 -11.63 -3.85 -4.93
N GLY A 422 -12.34 -4.98 -4.86
CA GLY A 422 -13.78 -5.02 -4.59
C GLY A 422 -14.12 -4.99 -3.10
N GLY A 423 -13.48 -4.06 -2.37
CA GLY A 423 -13.57 -3.90 -0.92
C GLY A 423 -12.49 -4.66 -0.15
N GLY A 424 -12.07 -4.10 0.99
CA GLY A 424 -11.07 -4.70 1.88
C GLY A 424 -11.45 -4.58 3.36
N PHE A 425 -11.86 -3.39 3.78
CA PHE A 425 -12.25 -3.06 5.17
C PHE A 425 -11.20 -3.43 6.23
N GLY A 426 -9.94 -3.65 5.84
CA GLY A 426 -8.86 -4.14 6.68
C GLY A 426 -8.44 -5.59 6.41
N ARG A 427 -9.31 -6.44 5.81
CA ARG A 427 -9.01 -7.85 5.53
C ARG A 427 -7.89 -8.05 4.51
N ARG A 428 -7.72 -7.11 3.58
CA ARG A 428 -6.72 -7.14 2.49
C ARG A 428 -5.40 -6.46 2.89
N LEU A 429 -5.27 -6.05 4.15
CA LEU A 429 -3.96 -5.74 4.74
C LEU A 429 -3.25 -7.05 5.10
N PRO A 430 -1.91 -7.09 5.01
CA PRO A 430 -1.12 -8.30 5.26
C PRO A 430 -0.98 -8.66 6.75
N PHE A 431 -2.01 -8.42 7.58
CA PHE A 431 -2.06 -8.94 8.96
C PHE A 431 -2.25 -10.46 8.99
N ASN A 432 -2.82 -11.02 7.93
CA ASN A 432 -2.95 -12.45 7.72
C ASN A 432 -2.57 -12.82 6.29
N TRP A 433 -1.59 -13.72 6.16
CA TRP A 433 -0.99 -14.12 4.90
C TRP A 433 -1.62 -15.36 4.25
N ASN A 434 -2.63 -15.97 4.88
CA ASN A 434 -3.14 -17.28 4.49
C ASN A 434 -3.44 -17.44 2.99
N VAL A 435 -4.08 -16.45 2.35
CA VAL A 435 -4.43 -16.51 0.92
C VAL A 435 -3.19 -16.48 0.04
N ILE A 436 -2.19 -15.66 0.38
CA ILE A 436 -0.93 -15.52 -0.35
C ILE A 436 -0.06 -16.76 -0.15
N ASP A 437 0.06 -17.22 1.10
CA ASP A 437 0.82 -18.40 1.46
C ASP A 437 0.31 -19.65 0.75
N HIS A 438 -1.00 -19.88 0.77
CA HIS A 438 -1.60 -21.03 0.11
C HIS A 438 -1.42 -20.96 -1.41
N ALA A 439 -1.71 -19.82 -2.03
CA ALA A 439 -1.55 -19.67 -3.48
C ALA A 439 -0.09 -19.91 -3.90
N THR A 440 0.87 -19.34 -3.17
CA THR A 440 2.30 -19.49 -3.48
C THR A 440 2.76 -20.94 -3.30
N LYS A 441 2.45 -21.58 -2.16
CA LYS A 441 2.83 -22.98 -1.91
C LYS A 441 2.20 -23.95 -2.90
N ILE A 442 0.98 -23.67 -3.35
CA ILE A 442 0.32 -24.46 -4.40
C ILE A 442 1.00 -24.21 -5.76
N ALA A 443 1.28 -22.96 -6.12
CA ALA A 443 1.93 -22.60 -7.37
C ALA A 443 3.33 -23.22 -7.52
N MET A 444 4.07 -23.42 -6.42
CA MET A 444 5.36 -24.12 -6.41
C MET A 444 5.29 -25.57 -6.94
N GLU A 445 4.09 -26.17 -7.00
CA GLU A 445 3.87 -27.53 -7.51
C GLU A 445 3.53 -27.58 -9.00
N PHE A 446 3.46 -26.43 -9.69
CA PHE A 446 3.06 -26.30 -11.10
C PHE A 446 3.95 -25.33 -11.88
N SER A 447 3.93 -25.47 -13.21
CA SER A 447 4.62 -24.56 -14.15
C SER A 447 3.66 -23.55 -14.83
N VAL A 448 2.39 -23.58 -14.45
CA VAL A 448 1.31 -22.73 -14.99
C VAL A 448 0.70 -21.93 -13.82
N PRO A 449 -0.03 -20.83 -14.09
CA PRO A 449 -0.66 -20.02 -13.06
C PRO A 449 -1.70 -20.74 -12.20
#